data_AF-A0A424M9V6-F1
#
_entry.id   AF-A0A424M9V6-F1
#
_cell.length_a   1.000
_cell.length_b   1.000
_cell.length_c   1.000
_cell.angle_alpha   90.00
_cell.angle_beta   90.00
_cell.angle_gamma   90.00
#
_symmetry.space_group_name_H-M   'P 1'
#
loop_
_entity.id
_entity.type
_entity.pdbx_description
1 polymer ?
#
loop_
_entity_poly.entity_id
_entity_poly.type
_entity_poly.pdbx_seq_one_letter_code
_entity_poly.pdbx_strand_id
1 'polypeptide(L)' 'MITNVKEATSEEMNEWLENDYFMAMKFDPLVLFVVIPAIIQVVVLAFMLVSMHINGLFFG' A
#
# COMPACT_ATOMS: atom_id res chain seq x y z
N MET A 1 0.01 23.47 9.91
CA MET A 1 -0.24 22.58 11.07
C MET A 1 -1.75 22.44 11.21
N ILE A 2 -2.27 21.22 11.36
CA ILE A 2 -3.68 21.03 11.73
C ILE A 2 -3.79 21.48 13.20
N THR A 3 -4.50 22.57 13.45
CA THR A 3 -4.57 23.21 14.78
C THR A 3 -5.85 22.87 15.55
N ASN A 4 -6.79 22.15 14.92
CA ASN A 4 -8.05 21.76 15.51
C ASN A 4 -8.18 20.24 15.43
N VAL A 5 -7.64 19.56 16.43
CA VAL A 5 -7.81 18.13 16.64
C VAL A 5 -8.90 17.98 17.69
N LYS A 6 -9.99 17.31 17.32
CA LYS A 6 -11.10 16.97 18.22
C LYS A 6 -10.88 15.55 18.73
N GLU A 7 -11.04 15.35 20.04
CA GLU A 7 -11.09 14.01 20.63
C GLU A 7 -12.30 13.24 20.09
N ALA A 8 -12.10 11.97 19.77
CA ALA A 8 -13.18 11.10 19.32
C ALA A 8 -14.15 10.84 20.47
N THR A 9 -15.45 10.92 20.21
CA THR A 9 -16.47 10.47 21.16
C THR A 9 -16.46 8.94 21.27
N SER A 10 -17.00 8.40 22.36
CA SER A 10 -17.10 6.94 22.53
C SER A 10 -17.94 6.28 21.43
N GLU A 11 -18.95 6.98 20.90
CA GLU A 11 -19.81 6.49 19.83
C GLU A 11 -19.09 6.46 18.48
N GLU A 12 -18.36 7.52 18.13
CA GLU A 12 -17.48 7.56 16.94
C GLU A 12 -16.41 6.46 17.00
N MET A 13 -15.79 6.24 18.17
CA MET A 13 -14.80 5.17 18.34
C MET A 13 -15.40 3.79 18.09
N ASN A 14 -16.60 3.52 18.64
CA ASN A 14 -17.28 2.23 18.43
C ASN A 14 -17.66 2.04 16.95
N GLU A 15 -18.14 3.10 16.28
CA GLU A 15 -18.44 3.06 14.85
C GLU A 15 -17.20 2.69 14.03
N TRP A 16 -16.04 3.27 14.33
CA TRP A 16 -14.80 2.96 13.61
C TRP A 16 -14.32 1.53 13.86
N LEU A 17 -14.40 1.04 15.09
CA LEU A 17 -14.04 -0.35 15.41
C LEU A 17 -14.87 -1.38 14.63
N GLU A 18 -16.11 -1.04 14.25
CA GLU A 18 -16.99 -1.93 13.49
C GLU A 18 -16.92 -1.70 11.98
N ASN A 19 -16.83 -0.45 11.54
CA ASN A 19 -17.08 -0.08 10.14
C ASN A 19 -15.85 0.43 9.39
N ASP A 20 -14.84 0.98 10.09
CA ASP A 20 -13.61 1.40 9.43
C ASP A 20 -12.77 0.18 9.02
N TYR A 21 -12.35 0.15 7.76
CA TYR A 21 -11.67 -0.99 7.15
C TYR A 21 -10.39 -1.42 7.91
N PHE A 22 -9.63 -0.46 8.45
CA PHE A 22 -8.39 -0.76 9.17
C PHE A 22 -8.62 -1.02 10.65
N MET A 23 -9.47 -0.22 11.30
CA MET A 23 -9.77 -0.39 12.73
C MET A 23 -10.54 -1.69 12.99
N ALA A 24 -11.45 -2.05 12.10
CA ALA A 24 -12.18 -3.32 12.14
C ALA A 24 -11.37 -4.51 11.61
N MET A 25 -10.10 -4.31 11.23
CA MET A 25 -9.21 -5.32 10.66
C MET A 25 -9.85 -6.11 9.51
N LYS A 26 -10.64 -5.44 8.65
CA LYS A 26 -11.33 -6.06 7.50
C LYS A 26 -10.42 -6.27 6.29
N PHE A 27 -9.12 -6.06 6.45
CA PHE A 27 -8.12 -6.31 5.41
C PHE A 27 -7.46 -7.67 5.59
N ASP A 28 -7.08 -8.31 4.48
CA ASP A 28 -6.24 -9.50 4.50
C ASP A 28 -4.77 -9.08 4.62
N PRO A 29 -4.07 -9.40 5.74
CA PRO A 29 -2.66 -9.05 5.91
C PRO A 29 -1.76 -9.69 4.86
N LEU A 30 -2.12 -10.88 4.35
CA LEU A 30 -1.34 -11.54 3.31
C LEU A 30 -1.38 -10.72 2.01
N VAL A 31 -2.54 -10.16 1.69
CA VAL A 31 -2.69 -9.33 0.49
C VAL A 31 -1.91 -8.03 0.63
N LEU A 32 -2.08 -7.33 1.77
CA LEU A 32 -1.50 -6.01 2.00
C LEU A 32 0.04 -6.05 2.08
N PHE A 33 0.60 -7.05 2.77
CA PHE A 33 2.03 -7.09 3.08
C PHE A 33 2.85 -8.07 2.24
N VAL A 34 2.21 -8.99 1.51
CA VAL A 34 2.93 -10.02 0.74
C VAL A 34 2.55 -9.97 -0.73
N VAL A 35 1.26 -10.09 -1.06
CA VAL A 35 0.82 -10.20 -2.46
C VAL A 35 1.10 -8.90 -3.22
N ILE A 36 0.68 -7.75 -2.68
CA ILE A 36 0.91 -6.45 -3.34
C ILE A 36 2.41 -6.19 -3.52
N PRO A 37 3.27 -6.29 -2.48
CA PRO A 37 4.71 -6.14 -2.65
C PRO A 37 5.32 -7.12 -3.65
N ALA A 38 4.90 -8.39 -3.67
CA ALA A 38 5.43 -9.38 -4.61
C ALA A 38 5.09 -9.06 -6.07
N ILE A 39 3.87 -8.58 -6.34
CA ILE A 39 3.48 -8.14 -7.69
C ILE A 39 4.32 -6.95 -8.13
N ILE A 40 4.45 -5.93 -7.27
CA ILE A 40 5.28 -4.75 -7.57
C ILE A 40 6.73 -5.16 -7.82
N GLN A 41 7.28 -6.07 -7.02
CA GLN A 41 8.65 -6.57 -7.18
C GLN A 41 8.87 -7.19 -8.56
N VAL A 42 7.96 -8.05 -9.02
CA VAL A 42 8.07 -8.71 -10.34
C VAL A 42 7.96 -7.68 -11.46
N VAL A 43 7.01 -6.74 -11.37
CA VAL A 43 6.81 -5.69 -12.38
C VAL A 43 8.04 -4.80 -12.50
N VAL A 44 8.57 -4.32 -11.37
CA VAL A 44 9.75 -3.44 -11.36
C VAL A 44 11.00 -4.19 -11.83
N LEU A 45 11.18 -5.45 -11.44
CA LEU A 45 12.27 -6.29 -11.94
C LEU A 45 12.21 -6.45 -13.46
N ALA A 46 11.03 -6.74 -14.01
CA ALA A 46 10.84 -6.84 -15.45
C ALA A 46 11.17 -5.51 -16.14
N PHE A 47 10.69 -4.38 -15.60
CA PHE A 47 11.02 -3.04 -16.11
C PHE A 47 12.53 -2.75 -16.09
N MET A 48 13.22 -3.15 -15.03
CA MET A 48 14.67 -3.01 -14.92
C MET A 48 15.38 -3.78 -16.02
N LEU A 49 15.04 -5.06 -16.22
CA LEU A 49 15.66 -5.90 -17.25
C LEU A 49 15.39 -5.36 -18.66
N VAL A 50 14.16 -4.93 -18.94
CA VAL A 50 13.80 -4.29 -20.21
C VAL A 50 14.61 -3.01 -20.42
N SER A 51 14.71 -2.15 -19.41
CA SER A 51 15.48 -0.91 -19.48
C SER A 51 16.96 -1.18 -19.76
N MET A 52 17.57 -2.16 -19.07
CA MET A 52 18.95 -2.56 -19.30
C MET A 52 19.17 -3.10 -20.72
N HIS A 53 18.23 -3.92 -21.23
CA HIS A 53 18.31 -4.45 -22.59
C HIS A 53 18.24 -3.34 -23.64
N ILE A 54 17.27 -2.43 -23.50
CA ILE A 54 17.12 -1.26 -24.38
C ILE A 54 18.38 -0.40 -24.33
N ASN A 55 18.90 -0.10 -23.14
CA ASN A 55 20.10 0.70 -22.98
C ASN A 55 21.31 0.06 -23.67
N GLY A 56 21.46 -1.26 -23.58
CA GLY A 56 22.48 -2.01 -24.30
C GLY A 56 22.34 -1.97 -25.83
N LEU A 57 21.13 -1.84 -26.38
CA LEU A 57 20.92 -1.70 -27.83
C LEU A 57 21.29 -0.30 -28.35
N PHE A 58 21.05 0.74 -27.56
CA PHE A 58 21.27 2.12 -27.99
C PHE A 58 22.68 2.64 -27.69
N PHE A 59 23.32 2.15 -26.61
CA PHE A 59 24.61 2.65 -26.13
C PHE A 59 25.69 1.58 -26.02
N GLY A 60 25.38 0.32 -26.37
CA GLY A 60 26.34 -0.79 -26.45
C GLY A 60 27.02 -0.90 -27.80
#